data_AF-A0A5C6DQX9-F1
#
_entry.id   AF-A0A5C6DQX9-F1
#
_cell.length_a   1.000
_cell.length_b   1.000
_cell.length_c   1.000
_cell.angle_alpha   90.00
_cell.angle_beta   90.00
_cell.angle_gamma   90.00
#
_symmetry.space_group_name_H-M   'P 1'
#
loop_
_entity.id
_entity.type
_entity.pdbx_description
1 polymer ?
#
loop_
_entity_poly.entity_id
_entity_poly.type
_entity_poly.pdbx_seq_one_letter_code
_entity_poly.pdbx_strand_id
1 'polypeptide(L)'
;MSEAVHMPAPAQDAGPRAASTWWQRIDQWSERAGDHLNPILVKETRQALKSRQFVVTFSVLLFAALAWTVAGSLSQMPQIYTTPSASRLLIGYYIVLAIPMLLVVPLAAYRSLEGEIDDGTLELLSITALSPWQIVLGKLASASLQMMLYFVALFPCMAYAYTLRGVDLPTTLLIVAILVVSALVLTVVALFLAPLARSRTGRIITLLLLVGILVIAEYGIGAMVIGMIVYGIPFAMPLVFFLVMTTLLVSLSLSHLLLAATAAQLTPESENRSTHLRISMMVVTMTLIGIATYATESMPRNDASTVLSLVGAALLVFWVVCGSLMVAESSVTTPRIRRELPQSFFARVMLTWVTPGPATGLVFATVNILVVTAFTLFTIRNTLSPTWSFAGGQLQALTRLSVLLAAYLIGFLIAVRWLIAVVRIRNNPRVEIGVAGLIAVLVLSSLIPYSIGMHLNDYRPFAYSRWQITNWVWTLGEAAPSGAVDWTEIGIVVAAVVIALIGCLLTMPRIVLPRRTATPEKVQQELETA
;
A
#
# COMPACT_ATOMS: atom_id res chain seq x y z
N MET A 1 -22.49 -72.34 -59.96
CA MET A 1 -23.18 -71.94 -61.20
C MET A 1 -24.27 -70.97 -60.79
N SER A 2 -24.27 -69.79 -61.41
CA SER A 2 -25.12 -68.60 -61.18
C SER A 2 -24.80 -67.82 -59.88
N GLU A 3 -24.03 -66.74 -59.92
CA GLU A 3 -24.22 -65.38 -60.48
C GLU A 3 -24.74 -64.36 -59.46
N ALA A 4 -24.09 -63.21 -59.50
CA ALA A 4 -24.17 -62.11 -58.57
C ALA A 4 -25.44 -61.26 -58.74
N VAL A 5 -25.90 -60.67 -57.64
CA VAL A 5 -26.58 -59.35 -57.69
C VAL A 5 -25.93 -58.44 -56.66
N HIS A 6 -25.34 -57.39 -57.21
CA HIS A 6 -24.69 -56.26 -56.57
C HIS A 6 -25.75 -55.37 -55.90
N MET A 7 -25.58 -55.03 -54.62
CA MET A 7 -26.10 -53.77 -54.07
C MET A 7 -24.93 -53.01 -53.44
N PRO A 8 -24.68 -51.73 -53.80
CA PRO A 8 -23.66 -50.94 -53.15
C PRO A 8 -24.20 -50.42 -51.81
N ALA A 9 -23.43 -50.62 -50.73
CA ALA A 9 -23.64 -49.94 -49.47
C ALA A 9 -23.37 -48.44 -49.65
N PRO A 10 -24.14 -47.55 -48.99
CA PRO A 10 -23.99 -46.12 -49.15
C PRO A 10 -22.65 -45.65 -48.58
N ALA A 11 -22.06 -44.68 -49.29
CA ALA A 11 -20.86 -43.98 -48.89
C ALA A 11 -20.94 -43.55 -47.42
N GLN A 12 -20.01 -44.02 -46.60
CA GLN A 12 -19.80 -43.44 -45.28
C GLN A 12 -19.32 -42.01 -45.49
N ASP A 13 -20.17 -41.13 -45.00
CA ASP A 13 -20.04 -39.69 -45.05
C ASP A 13 -18.65 -39.21 -44.66
N ALA A 14 -18.21 -38.22 -45.43
CA ALA A 14 -17.07 -37.38 -45.19
C ALA A 14 -16.90 -37.05 -43.70
N GLY A 15 -15.71 -37.36 -43.16
CA GLY A 15 -15.31 -36.92 -41.83
C GLY A 15 -15.52 -35.42 -41.65
N PRO A 16 -15.74 -34.94 -40.41
CA PRO A 16 -16.05 -33.54 -40.16
C PRO A 16 -14.93 -32.65 -40.70
N ARG A 17 -15.34 -31.86 -41.70
CA ARG A 17 -14.57 -30.92 -42.50
C ARG A 17 -13.80 -29.94 -41.61
N ALA A 18 -12.48 -29.91 -41.76
CA ALA A 18 -11.63 -28.73 -42.00
C ALA A 18 -11.92 -27.39 -41.29
N ALA A 19 -12.56 -27.38 -40.11
CA ALA A 19 -12.65 -26.21 -39.23
C ALA A 19 -11.49 -26.15 -38.21
N SER A 20 -10.54 -27.09 -38.27
CA SER A 20 -9.63 -27.38 -37.16
C SER A 20 -8.27 -26.68 -37.22
N THR A 21 -7.77 -26.18 -38.36
CA THR A 21 -6.36 -25.75 -38.43
C THR A 21 -6.07 -24.40 -37.78
N TRP A 22 -6.99 -23.43 -37.90
CA TRP A 22 -6.79 -22.08 -37.33
C TRP A 22 -7.09 -22.04 -35.83
N TRP A 23 -8.19 -22.67 -35.40
CA TRP A 23 -8.52 -22.81 -33.99
C TRP A 23 -7.48 -23.64 -33.24
N GLN A 24 -6.94 -24.73 -33.81
CA GLN A 24 -5.83 -25.48 -33.19
C GLN A 24 -4.54 -24.67 -33.09
N ARG A 25 -4.24 -23.80 -34.08
CA ARG A 25 -3.07 -22.89 -34.00
C ARG A 25 -3.22 -21.86 -32.90
N ILE A 26 -4.44 -21.31 -32.73
CA ILE A 26 -4.75 -20.40 -31.62
C ILE A 26 -4.67 -21.14 -30.29
N ASP A 27 -5.18 -22.38 -30.22
CA ASP A 27 -5.14 -23.19 -29.00
C ASP A 27 -3.70 -23.51 -28.61
N GLN A 28 -2.88 -23.99 -29.55
CA GLN A 28 -1.44 -24.24 -29.34
C GLN A 28 -0.66 -22.97 -28.99
N TRP A 29 -0.99 -21.83 -29.59
CA TRP A 29 -0.36 -20.55 -29.25
C TRP A 29 -0.77 -20.11 -27.84
N SER A 30 -2.04 -20.30 -27.47
CA SER A 30 -2.57 -19.96 -26.14
C SER A 30 -2.00 -20.88 -25.06
N GLU A 31 -1.81 -22.17 -25.36
CA GLU A 31 -1.13 -23.13 -24.48
C GLU A 31 0.34 -22.73 -24.26
N ARG A 32 1.09 -22.46 -25.34
CA ARG A 32 2.50 -22.01 -25.23
C ARG A 32 2.62 -20.68 -24.48
N ALA A 33 1.72 -19.73 -24.75
CA ALA A 33 1.68 -18.47 -24.02
C ALA A 33 1.33 -18.71 -22.54
N GLY A 34 0.41 -19.63 -22.25
CA GLY A 34 0.03 -20.06 -20.91
C GLY A 34 1.17 -20.71 -20.13
N ASP A 35 2.01 -21.52 -20.78
CA ASP A 35 3.16 -22.19 -20.16
C ASP A 35 4.25 -21.21 -19.69
N HIS A 36 4.35 -20.04 -20.34
CA HIS A 36 5.25 -18.96 -19.93
C HIS A 36 4.63 -18.03 -18.87
N LEU A 37 3.31 -18.09 -18.67
CA LEU A 37 2.63 -17.30 -17.65
C LEU A 37 2.73 -17.99 -16.29
N ASN A 38 2.55 -17.19 -15.24
CA ASN A 38 2.49 -17.72 -13.89
C ASN A 38 1.38 -18.78 -13.80
N PRO A 39 1.66 -20.03 -13.38
CA PRO A 39 0.67 -21.11 -13.35
C PRO A 39 -0.54 -20.75 -12.46
N ILE A 40 -0.31 -19.92 -11.44
CA ILE A 40 -1.36 -19.42 -10.55
C ILE A 40 -2.31 -18.48 -11.31
N LEU A 41 -1.78 -17.61 -12.17
CA LEU A 41 -2.62 -16.73 -12.99
C LEU A 41 -3.56 -17.54 -13.89
N VAL A 42 -3.05 -18.58 -14.55
CA VAL A 42 -3.84 -19.43 -15.45
C VAL A 42 -4.93 -20.18 -14.67
N LYS A 43 -4.57 -20.77 -13.53
CA LYS A 43 -5.50 -21.48 -12.63
C LYS A 43 -6.60 -20.54 -12.13
N GLU A 44 -6.22 -19.42 -11.52
CA GLU A 44 -7.14 -18.44 -10.93
C GLU A 44 -8.06 -17.84 -11.98
N THR A 45 -7.53 -17.47 -13.15
CA THR A 45 -8.34 -16.89 -14.23
C THR A 45 -9.39 -17.88 -14.74
N ARG A 46 -9.01 -19.14 -14.94
CA ARG A 46 -9.96 -20.19 -15.35
C ARG A 46 -11.06 -20.38 -14.31
N GLN A 47 -10.71 -20.33 -13.03
CA GLN A 47 -11.66 -20.47 -11.92
C GLN A 47 -12.56 -19.23 -11.79
N ALA A 48 -12.00 -18.04 -11.89
CA ALA A 48 -12.71 -16.76 -11.80
C ALA A 48 -13.76 -16.63 -12.91
N LEU A 49 -13.41 -16.93 -14.16
CA LEU A 49 -14.32 -16.83 -15.31
C LEU A 49 -15.47 -17.84 -15.27
N LYS A 50 -15.27 -19.00 -14.64
CA LYS A 50 -16.32 -20.01 -14.42
C LYS A 50 -17.12 -19.78 -13.15
N SER A 51 -16.74 -18.80 -12.32
CA SER A 51 -17.42 -18.54 -11.06
C SER A 51 -18.82 -17.99 -11.29
N ARG A 52 -19.79 -18.43 -10.47
CA ARG A 52 -21.15 -17.89 -10.49
C ARG A 52 -21.16 -16.38 -10.25
N GLN A 53 -20.26 -15.88 -9.40
CA GLN A 53 -20.10 -14.45 -9.15
C GLN A 53 -19.75 -13.69 -10.43
N PHE A 54 -18.76 -14.15 -11.20
CA PHE A 54 -18.37 -13.51 -12.46
C PHE A 54 -19.53 -13.51 -13.46
N VAL A 55 -20.17 -14.67 -13.68
CA VAL A 55 -21.29 -14.77 -14.63
C VAL A 55 -22.42 -13.82 -14.26
N VAL A 56 -22.86 -13.81 -12.99
CA VAL A 56 -23.94 -12.93 -12.54
C VAL A 56 -23.56 -11.46 -12.70
N THR A 57 -22.36 -11.07 -12.27
CA THR A 57 -21.92 -9.66 -12.33
C THR A 57 -21.71 -9.18 -13.76
N PHE A 58 -21.15 -10.02 -14.63
CA PHE A 58 -20.99 -9.74 -16.05
C PHE A 58 -22.36 -9.62 -16.76
N SER A 59 -23.30 -10.53 -16.49
CA SER A 59 -24.66 -10.44 -17.04
C SER A 59 -25.42 -9.22 -16.56
N VAL A 60 -25.35 -8.89 -15.26
CA VAL A 60 -25.96 -7.68 -14.70
C VAL A 60 -25.35 -6.43 -15.30
N LEU A 61 -24.02 -6.40 -15.47
CA LEU A 61 -23.31 -5.29 -16.10
C LEU A 61 -23.77 -5.08 -17.55
N LEU A 62 -23.86 -6.14 -18.36
CA LEU A 62 -24.34 -6.04 -19.74
C LEU A 62 -25.80 -5.57 -19.81
N PHE A 63 -26.67 -6.14 -18.97
CA PHE A 63 -28.06 -5.75 -18.90
C PHE A 63 -28.21 -4.29 -18.45
N ALA A 64 -27.48 -3.86 -17.42
CA ALA A 64 -27.49 -2.50 -16.92
C ALA A 64 -26.95 -1.51 -17.96
N ALA A 65 -25.89 -1.85 -18.69
CA ALA A 65 -25.35 -1.02 -19.76
C ALA A 65 -26.36 -0.86 -20.90
N LEU A 66 -27.02 -1.95 -21.33
CA LEU A 66 -28.06 -1.91 -22.36
C LEU A 66 -29.28 -1.12 -21.89
N ALA A 67 -29.79 -1.42 -20.68
CA ALA A 67 -30.93 -0.73 -20.09
C ALA A 67 -30.68 0.77 -19.93
N TRP A 68 -29.49 1.15 -19.45
CA TRP A 68 -29.08 2.55 -19.34
C TRP A 68 -28.94 3.24 -20.69
N THR A 69 -28.42 2.54 -21.70
CA THR A 69 -28.33 3.09 -23.07
C THR A 69 -29.72 3.40 -23.61
N VAL A 70 -30.67 2.47 -23.48
CA VAL A 70 -32.04 2.66 -23.97
C VAL A 70 -32.78 3.72 -23.15
N ALA A 71 -32.83 3.57 -21.81
CA ALA A 71 -33.56 4.48 -20.94
C ALA A 71 -32.94 5.89 -20.93
N GLY A 72 -31.61 5.98 -20.88
CA GLY A 72 -30.87 7.23 -20.94
C GLY A 72 -31.14 7.99 -22.23
N SER A 73 -31.04 7.32 -23.40
CA SER A 73 -31.32 7.97 -24.68
C SER A 73 -32.79 8.36 -24.86
N LEU A 74 -33.74 7.51 -24.43
CA LEU A 74 -35.18 7.83 -24.48
C LEU A 74 -35.54 9.01 -23.56
N SER A 75 -34.96 9.08 -22.36
CA SER A 75 -35.21 10.16 -21.40
C SER A 75 -34.74 11.53 -21.89
N GLN A 76 -33.96 11.58 -22.97
CA GLN A 76 -33.45 12.81 -23.57
C GLN A 76 -34.11 13.12 -24.92
N MET A 77 -35.02 12.29 -25.43
CA MET A 77 -35.72 12.62 -26.66
C MET A 77 -36.76 13.74 -26.44
N PRO A 78 -36.85 14.76 -27.33
CA PRO A 78 -36.06 14.99 -28.56
C PRO A 78 -34.79 15.84 -28.35
N GLN A 79 -34.51 16.30 -27.12
CA GLN A 79 -33.38 17.18 -26.79
C GLN A 79 -31.99 16.59 -27.08
N ILE A 80 -31.88 15.27 -27.19
CA ILE A 80 -30.65 14.56 -27.57
C ILE A 80 -30.09 15.00 -28.93
N TYR A 81 -30.94 15.51 -29.82
CA TYR A 81 -30.54 16.02 -31.13
C TYR A 81 -30.04 17.46 -31.09
N THR A 82 -30.42 18.24 -30.08
CA THR A 82 -30.21 19.69 -30.04
C THR A 82 -29.28 20.13 -28.92
N THR A 83 -29.12 19.32 -27.86
CA THR A 83 -28.37 19.67 -26.64
C THR A 83 -27.28 18.63 -26.34
N PRO A 84 -26.06 19.06 -25.96
CA PRO A 84 -25.01 18.13 -25.53
C PRO A 84 -25.48 17.24 -24.38
N SER A 85 -25.53 15.93 -24.60
CA SER A 85 -26.13 14.96 -23.67
C SER A 85 -25.13 13.90 -23.17
N ALA A 86 -23.86 13.98 -23.60
CA ALA A 86 -22.84 12.98 -23.27
C ALA A 86 -22.59 12.82 -21.76
N SER A 87 -22.59 13.93 -21.00
CA SER A 87 -22.26 13.94 -19.57
C SER A 87 -23.17 13.01 -18.75
N ARG A 88 -24.49 13.07 -18.96
CA ARG A 88 -25.47 12.25 -18.24
C ARG A 88 -25.32 10.76 -18.55
N LEU A 89 -25.16 10.41 -19.84
CA LEU A 89 -24.98 9.01 -20.24
C LEU A 89 -23.67 8.45 -19.71
N LEU A 90 -22.58 9.23 -19.78
CA LEU A 90 -21.27 8.85 -19.28
C LEU A 90 -21.29 8.60 -17.77
N ILE A 91 -22.01 9.41 -16.98
CA ILE A 91 -22.18 9.16 -15.53
C ILE A 91 -22.79 7.77 -15.27
N GLY A 92 -23.84 7.38 -15.98
CA GLY A 92 -24.43 6.07 -15.75
C GLY A 92 -23.55 4.92 -16.24
N TYR A 93 -22.84 5.07 -17.38
CA TYR A 93 -21.84 4.07 -17.80
C TYR A 93 -20.69 3.95 -16.80
N TYR A 94 -20.24 5.06 -16.22
CA TYR A 94 -19.27 5.07 -15.15
C TYR A 94 -19.78 4.28 -13.95
N ILE A 95 -21.00 4.53 -13.46
CA ILE A 95 -21.57 3.80 -12.31
C ILE A 95 -21.68 2.30 -12.59
N VAL A 96 -22.17 1.93 -13.78
CA VAL A 96 -22.30 0.52 -14.20
C VAL A 96 -20.95 -0.19 -14.23
N LEU A 97 -19.87 0.51 -14.61
CA LEU A 97 -18.52 -0.03 -14.64
C LEU A 97 -17.81 0.02 -13.27
N ALA A 98 -18.05 1.07 -12.49
CA ALA A 98 -17.37 1.34 -11.23
C ALA A 98 -17.71 0.29 -10.17
N ILE A 99 -19.00 -0.06 -10.04
CA ILE A 99 -19.45 -1.02 -9.03
C ILE A 99 -18.72 -2.37 -9.16
N PRO A 100 -18.65 -3.04 -10.33
CA PRO A 100 -17.88 -4.26 -10.45
C PRO A 100 -16.38 -4.08 -10.23
N MET A 101 -15.80 -2.98 -10.73
CA MET A 101 -14.35 -2.75 -10.65
C MET A 101 -13.85 -2.41 -9.25
N LEU A 102 -14.55 -1.55 -8.52
CA LEU A 102 -14.12 -1.04 -7.22
C LEU A 102 -14.67 -1.88 -6.05
N LEU A 103 -15.79 -2.58 -6.22
CA LEU A 103 -16.42 -3.37 -5.14
C LEU A 103 -16.28 -4.88 -5.36
N VAL A 104 -16.73 -5.38 -6.51
CA VAL A 104 -16.83 -6.83 -6.73
C VAL A 104 -15.46 -7.49 -6.89
N VAL A 105 -14.57 -6.93 -7.72
CA VAL A 105 -13.26 -7.52 -7.99
C VAL A 105 -12.35 -7.55 -6.76
N PRO A 106 -12.15 -6.44 -6.01
CA PRO A 106 -11.35 -6.47 -4.79
C PRO A 106 -11.90 -7.45 -3.75
N LEU A 107 -13.23 -7.52 -3.59
CA LEU A 107 -13.87 -8.47 -2.68
C LEU A 107 -13.67 -9.93 -3.13
N ALA A 108 -13.70 -10.21 -4.43
CA ALA A 108 -13.40 -11.53 -4.97
C ALA A 108 -11.94 -11.93 -4.69
N ALA A 109 -11.01 -11.01 -4.89
CA ALA A 109 -9.58 -11.22 -4.62
C ALA A 109 -9.32 -11.51 -3.13
N TYR A 110 -9.94 -10.74 -2.22
CA TYR A 110 -9.88 -11.00 -0.78
C TYR A 110 -10.39 -12.40 -0.44
N ARG A 111 -11.60 -12.77 -0.90
CA ARG A 111 -12.20 -14.08 -0.60
C ARG A 111 -11.42 -15.25 -1.19
N SER A 112 -10.82 -15.07 -2.37
CA SER A 112 -9.96 -16.09 -2.99
C SER A 112 -8.72 -16.38 -2.14
N LEU A 113 -8.06 -15.33 -1.62
CA LEU A 113 -6.89 -15.50 -0.76
C LEU A 113 -7.26 -15.96 0.66
N GLU A 114 -8.32 -15.42 1.25
CA GLU A 114 -8.85 -15.83 2.56
C GLU A 114 -9.24 -17.32 2.55
N GLY A 115 -9.94 -17.80 1.50
CA GLY A 115 -10.29 -19.20 1.38
C GLY A 115 -9.08 -20.14 1.35
N GLU A 116 -8.00 -19.77 0.67
CA GLU A 116 -6.76 -20.57 0.64
C GLU A 116 -6.05 -20.63 1.99
N ILE A 117 -6.10 -19.53 2.76
CA ILE A 117 -5.61 -19.48 4.14
C ILE A 117 -6.44 -20.39 5.03
N ASP A 118 -7.76 -20.37 4.87
CA ASP A 118 -8.72 -21.11 5.68
C ASP A 118 -8.65 -22.61 5.47
N ASP A 119 -8.49 -23.03 4.22
CA ASP A 119 -8.42 -24.44 3.83
C ASP A 119 -7.06 -25.09 4.19
N GLY A 120 -6.12 -24.33 4.78
CA GLY A 120 -4.76 -24.81 5.13
C GLY A 120 -3.89 -25.10 3.90
N THR A 121 -4.40 -24.84 2.69
CA THR A 121 -3.70 -25.11 1.43
C THR A 121 -2.44 -24.27 1.25
N LEU A 122 -2.36 -23.10 1.91
CA LEU A 122 -1.14 -22.30 1.91
C LEU A 122 0.05 -22.97 2.59
N GLU A 123 -0.17 -23.75 3.66
CA GLU A 123 0.93 -24.50 4.29
C GLU A 123 1.43 -25.59 3.35
N LEU A 124 0.52 -26.25 2.63
CA LEU A 124 0.86 -27.25 1.60
C LEU A 124 1.58 -26.61 0.40
N LEU A 125 1.13 -25.45 -0.07
CA LEU A 125 1.76 -24.69 -1.16
C LEU A 125 3.10 -24.06 -0.74
N SER A 126 3.28 -23.71 0.54
CA SER A 126 4.55 -23.19 1.07
C SER A 126 5.65 -24.25 1.15
N ILE A 127 5.29 -25.54 1.03
CA ILE A 127 6.23 -26.66 0.88
C ILE A 127 6.60 -26.87 -0.60
N THR A 128 5.80 -26.34 -1.54
CA THR A 128 6.10 -26.42 -2.98
C THR A 128 7.08 -25.33 -3.44
N ALA A 129 7.68 -25.49 -4.62
CA ALA A 129 8.69 -24.58 -5.19
C ALA A 129 8.16 -23.18 -5.61
N LEU A 130 6.94 -22.79 -5.22
CA LEU A 130 6.33 -21.52 -5.61
C LEU A 130 6.67 -20.42 -4.61
N SER A 131 7.19 -19.30 -5.11
CA SER A 131 7.50 -18.14 -4.27
C SER A 131 6.21 -17.40 -3.83
N PRO A 132 6.16 -16.84 -2.61
CA PRO A 132 5.03 -16.03 -2.15
C PRO A 132 4.65 -14.88 -3.10
N TRP A 133 5.65 -14.28 -3.76
CA TRP A 133 5.43 -13.25 -4.78
C TRP A 133 4.69 -13.76 -6.01
N GLN A 134 4.97 -14.98 -6.48
CA GLN A 134 4.22 -15.59 -7.57
C GLN A 134 2.75 -15.79 -7.19
N ILE A 135 2.46 -16.16 -5.94
CA ILE A 135 1.07 -16.32 -5.46
C ILE A 135 0.32 -14.99 -5.53
N VAL A 136 0.86 -13.96 -4.89
CA VAL A 136 0.19 -12.66 -4.78
C VAL A 136 0.06 -11.98 -6.15
N LEU A 137 1.11 -11.98 -6.97
CA LEU A 137 1.07 -11.40 -8.32
C LEU A 137 0.13 -12.18 -9.25
N GLY A 138 0.05 -13.51 -9.11
CA GLY A 138 -0.90 -14.33 -9.86
C GLY A 138 -2.36 -13.94 -9.59
N LYS A 139 -2.70 -13.72 -8.31
CA LYS A 139 -4.04 -13.28 -7.91
C LYS A 139 -4.35 -11.85 -8.37
N LEU A 140 -3.39 -10.92 -8.21
CA LEU A 140 -3.55 -9.54 -8.72
C LEU A 140 -3.74 -9.52 -10.24
N ALA A 141 -2.94 -10.30 -10.97
CA ALA A 141 -3.06 -10.39 -12.43
C ALA A 141 -4.39 -11.00 -12.86
N SER A 142 -4.89 -12.03 -12.15
CA SER A 142 -6.21 -12.61 -12.44
C SER A 142 -7.34 -11.60 -12.22
N ALA A 143 -7.29 -10.85 -11.12
CA ALA A 143 -8.22 -9.76 -10.85
C ALA A 143 -8.13 -8.65 -11.92
N SER A 144 -6.93 -8.28 -12.35
CA SER A 144 -6.74 -7.28 -13.41
C SER A 144 -7.33 -7.70 -14.75
N LEU A 145 -7.26 -8.99 -15.08
CA LEU A 145 -7.86 -9.54 -16.30
C LEU A 145 -9.39 -9.49 -16.21
N GLN A 146 -9.97 -9.81 -15.05
CA GLN A 146 -11.40 -9.66 -14.81
C GLN A 146 -11.85 -8.20 -15.00
N MET A 147 -11.11 -7.22 -14.47
CA MET A 147 -11.38 -5.79 -14.71
C MET A 147 -11.31 -5.43 -16.20
N MET A 148 -10.30 -5.93 -16.91
CA MET A 148 -10.14 -5.70 -18.34
C MET A 148 -11.34 -6.21 -19.14
N LEU A 149 -11.91 -7.37 -18.78
CA LEU A 149 -13.11 -7.90 -19.43
C LEU A 149 -14.34 -7.00 -19.21
N TYR A 150 -14.54 -6.49 -17.99
CA TYR A 150 -15.61 -5.52 -17.73
C TYR A 150 -15.41 -4.23 -18.53
N PHE A 151 -14.18 -3.73 -18.61
CA PHE A 151 -13.85 -2.54 -19.39
C PHE A 151 -14.16 -2.73 -20.87
N VAL A 152 -13.65 -3.81 -21.48
CA VAL A 152 -13.85 -4.11 -22.91
C VAL A 152 -15.33 -4.28 -23.23
N ALA A 153 -16.12 -4.86 -22.34
CA ALA A 153 -17.57 -5.00 -22.51
C ALA A 153 -18.30 -3.64 -22.53
N LEU A 154 -17.90 -2.67 -21.71
CA LEU A 154 -18.49 -1.33 -21.67
C LEU A 154 -17.88 -0.33 -22.66
N PHE A 155 -16.72 -0.63 -23.23
CA PHE A 155 -16.00 0.27 -24.14
C PHE A 155 -16.88 0.79 -25.29
N PRO A 156 -17.70 -0.04 -25.99
CA PRO A 156 -18.59 0.46 -27.04
C PRO A 156 -19.66 1.44 -26.53
N CYS A 157 -20.16 1.24 -25.32
CA CYS A 157 -21.16 2.13 -24.70
C CYS A 157 -20.55 3.50 -24.36
N MET A 158 -19.32 3.51 -23.84
CA MET A 158 -18.57 4.74 -23.61
C MET A 158 -18.25 5.49 -24.92
N ALA A 159 -17.87 4.75 -25.97
CA ALA A 159 -17.65 5.33 -27.28
C ALA A 159 -18.93 5.97 -27.85
N TYR A 160 -20.09 5.32 -27.64
CA TYR A 160 -21.39 5.91 -27.99
C TYR A 160 -21.64 7.22 -27.21
N ALA A 161 -21.42 7.25 -25.89
CA ALA A 161 -21.59 8.47 -25.09
C ALA A 161 -20.74 9.63 -25.62
N TYR A 162 -19.51 9.36 -26.05
CA TYR A 162 -18.61 10.38 -26.61
C TYR A 162 -19.16 11.03 -27.89
N THR A 163 -19.90 10.28 -28.73
CA THR A 163 -20.49 10.84 -29.97
C THR A 163 -21.57 11.90 -29.73
N LEU A 164 -22.19 11.91 -28.54
CA LEU A 164 -23.32 12.79 -28.20
C LEU A 164 -22.92 14.21 -27.79
N ARG A 165 -21.62 14.55 -27.90
CA ARG A 165 -21.00 15.85 -27.60
C ARG A 165 -21.20 16.29 -26.13
N GLY A 166 -20.24 17.06 -25.62
CA GLY A 166 -20.32 17.65 -24.27
C GLY A 166 -19.35 17.07 -23.24
N VAL A 167 -18.45 16.16 -23.63
CA VAL A 167 -17.31 15.75 -22.80
C VAL A 167 -16.08 15.62 -23.69
N ASP A 168 -14.94 16.16 -23.23
CA ASP A 168 -13.68 16.08 -23.96
C ASP A 168 -13.04 14.69 -23.88
N LEU A 169 -12.29 14.31 -24.91
CA LEU A 169 -11.56 13.03 -24.95
C LEU A 169 -10.55 12.88 -23.80
N PRO A 170 -9.72 13.89 -23.45
CA PRO A 170 -8.79 13.79 -22.33
C PRO A 170 -9.49 13.52 -21.00
N THR A 171 -10.65 14.16 -20.76
CA THR A 171 -11.45 13.96 -19.55
C THR A 171 -11.99 12.53 -19.49
N THR A 172 -12.51 12.01 -20.60
CA THR A 172 -13.00 10.62 -20.68
C THR A 172 -11.88 9.62 -20.40
N LEU A 173 -10.70 9.82 -21.00
CA LEU A 173 -9.54 8.96 -20.77
C LEU A 173 -9.04 9.04 -19.32
N LEU A 174 -9.02 10.23 -18.73
CA LEU A 174 -8.62 10.45 -17.35
C LEU A 174 -9.56 9.75 -16.36
N ILE A 175 -10.88 9.78 -16.61
CA ILE A 175 -11.87 9.06 -15.79
C ILE A 175 -11.62 7.55 -15.81
N VAL A 176 -11.38 6.99 -17.00
CA VAL A 176 -11.05 5.56 -17.15
C VAL A 176 -9.74 5.23 -16.41
N ALA A 177 -8.71 6.07 -16.57
CA ALA A 177 -7.42 5.87 -15.90
C ALA A 177 -7.57 5.91 -14.37
N ILE A 178 -8.31 6.87 -13.82
CA ILE A 178 -8.61 6.96 -12.38
C ILE A 178 -9.31 5.69 -11.90
N LEU A 179 -10.29 5.20 -12.66
CA LEU A 179 -11.04 4.01 -12.28
C LEU A 179 -10.15 2.76 -12.26
N VAL A 180 -9.34 2.55 -13.29
CA VAL A 180 -8.42 1.40 -13.39
C VAL A 180 -7.37 1.45 -12.28
N VAL A 181 -6.70 2.59 -12.08
CA VAL A 181 -5.68 2.74 -11.03
C VAL A 181 -6.29 2.51 -9.64
N SER A 182 -7.46 3.08 -9.38
CA SER A 182 -8.14 2.93 -8.10
C SER A 182 -8.56 1.48 -7.85
N ALA A 183 -9.13 0.80 -8.85
CA ALA A 183 -9.52 -0.60 -8.75
C ALA A 183 -8.33 -1.51 -8.45
N LEU A 184 -7.19 -1.28 -9.10
CA LEU A 184 -5.94 -2.00 -8.83
C LEU A 184 -5.45 -1.76 -7.40
N VAL A 185 -5.40 -0.51 -6.95
CA VAL A 185 -4.99 -0.17 -5.58
C VAL A 185 -5.91 -0.81 -4.54
N LEU A 186 -7.24 -0.74 -4.73
CA LEU A 186 -8.21 -1.37 -3.83
C LEU A 186 -8.06 -2.90 -3.82
N THR A 187 -7.74 -3.52 -4.96
CA THR A 187 -7.45 -4.96 -5.03
C THR A 187 -6.18 -5.32 -4.27
N VAL A 188 -5.15 -4.48 -4.35
CA VAL A 188 -3.92 -4.67 -3.56
C VAL A 188 -4.21 -4.53 -2.06
N VAL A 189 -5.01 -3.55 -1.65
CA VAL A 189 -5.47 -3.39 -0.26
C VAL A 189 -6.27 -4.61 0.19
N ALA A 190 -7.15 -5.13 -0.66
CA ALA A 190 -7.93 -6.34 -0.39
C ALA A 190 -7.03 -7.57 -0.19
N LEU A 191 -6.05 -7.78 -1.08
CA LEU A 191 -5.07 -8.86 -0.94
C LEU A 191 -4.20 -8.70 0.31
N PHE A 192 -3.87 -7.47 0.70
CA PHE A 192 -3.14 -7.19 1.95
C PHE A 192 -3.95 -7.54 3.19
N LEU A 193 -5.24 -7.19 3.24
CA LEU A 193 -6.09 -7.43 4.40
C LEU A 193 -6.45 -8.91 4.62
N ALA A 194 -6.44 -9.74 3.58
CA ALA A 194 -6.80 -11.16 3.67
C ALA A 194 -5.95 -11.96 4.68
N PRO A 195 -4.60 -11.93 4.66
CA PRO A 195 -3.77 -12.67 5.61
C PRO A 195 -3.71 -12.09 7.04
N LEU A 196 -4.21 -10.88 7.29
CA LEU A 196 -4.13 -10.25 8.62
C LEU A 196 -4.96 -11.01 9.67
N ALA A 197 -6.07 -11.63 9.26
CA ALA A 197 -7.00 -12.28 10.17
C ALA A 197 -6.76 -13.79 10.31
N ARG A 198 -6.24 -14.21 11.47
CA ARG A 198 -6.07 -15.64 11.80
C ARG A 198 -7.19 -16.25 12.65
N SER A 199 -8.02 -15.43 13.30
CA SER A 199 -9.14 -15.90 14.11
C SER A 199 -10.46 -15.68 13.39
N ARG A 200 -11.47 -16.50 13.68
CA ARG A 200 -12.82 -16.36 13.08
C ARG A 200 -13.40 -14.96 13.27
N THR A 201 -13.24 -14.37 14.46
CA THR A 201 -13.67 -12.99 14.74
C THR A 201 -12.83 -11.96 13.97
N GLY A 202 -11.51 -12.20 13.88
CA GLY A 202 -10.61 -11.34 13.10
C GLY A 202 -11.02 -11.24 11.63
N ARG A 203 -11.46 -12.36 11.03
CA ARG A 203 -11.88 -12.43 9.62
C ARG A 203 -13.11 -11.60 9.33
N ILE A 204 -14.09 -11.64 10.24
CA ILE A 204 -15.28 -10.80 10.15
C ILE A 204 -14.89 -9.32 10.24
N ILE A 205 -13.97 -8.96 11.15
CA ILE A 205 -13.50 -7.59 11.31
C ILE A 205 -12.75 -7.11 10.07
N THR A 206 -11.82 -7.90 9.51
CA THR A 206 -11.08 -7.54 8.30
C THR A 206 -11.96 -7.46 7.07
N LEU A 207 -12.97 -8.34 6.95
CA LEU A 207 -13.98 -8.28 5.89
C LEU A 207 -14.83 -7.01 6.00
N LEU A 208 -15.32 -6.68 7.21
CA LEU A 208 -16.09 -5.44 7.44
C LEU A 208 -15.26 -4.20 7.18
N LEU A 209 -13.99 -4.20 7.61
CA LEU A 209 -13.03 -3.14 7.32
C LEU A 209 -12.82 -2.98 5.81
N LEU A 210 -12.62 -4.08 5.08
CA LEU A 210 -12.49 -4.06 3.63
C LEU A 210 -13.74 -3.48 2.97
N VAL A 211 -14.93 -4.01 3.29
CA VAL A 211 -16.19 -3.50 2.72
C VAL A 211 -16.37 -2.01 3.02
N GLY A 212 -16.04 -1.57 4.24
CA GLY A 212 -16.05 -0.15 4.59
C GLY A 212 -15.12 0.69 3.71
N ILE A 213 -13.86 0.24 3.51
CA ILE A 213 -12.90 0.91 2.62
C ILE A 213 -13.42 0.95 1.18
N LEU A 214 -13.97 -0.16 0.66
CA LEU A 214 -14.49 -0.22 -0.71
C LEU A 214 -15.68 0.73 -0.91
N VAL A 215 -16.62 0.80 0.04
CA VAL A 215 -17.78 1.69 -0.04
C VAL A 215 -17.38 3.17 0.07
N ILE A 216 -16.46 3.50 0.98
CA ILE A 216 -15.93 4.87 1.11
C ILE A 216 -15.18 5.27 -0.17
N ALA A 217 -14.39 4.36 -0.73
CA ALA A 217 -13.67 4.61 -1.98
C ALA A 217 -14.62 4.77 -3.17
N GLU A 218 -15.63 3.90 -3.31
CA GLU A 218 -16.68 4.01 -4.33
C GLU A 218 -17.36 5.39 -4.27
N TYR A 219 -17.77 5.81 -3.07
CA TYR A 219 -18.40 7.12 -2.89
C TYR A 219 -17.44 8.28 -3.17
N GLY A 220 -16.22 8.25 -2.62
CA GLY A 220 -15.24 9.33 -2.77
C GLY A 220 -14.74 9.49 -4.20
N ILE A 221 -14.35 8.39 -4.85
CA ILE A 221 -13.90 8.39 -6.25
C ILE A 221 -15.07 8.70 -7.17
N GLY A 222 -16.26 8.15 -6.89
CA GLY A 222 -17.47 8.42 -7.65
C GLY A 222 -17.87 9.88 -7.61
N ALA A 223 -17.88 10.51 -6.43
CA ALA A 223 -18.14 11.93 -6.28
C ALA A 223 -17.12 12.79 -7.03
N MET A 224 -15.83 12.44 -6.96
CA MET A 224 -14.77 13.14 -7.68
C MET A 224 -14.96 13.03 -9.21
N VAL A 225 -15.17 11.82 -9.73
CA VAL A 225 -15.38 11.57 -11.17
C VAL A 225 -16.63 12.25 -11.69
N ILE A 226 -17.76 12.13 -10.99
CA ILE A 226 -19.02 12.79 -11.37
C ILE A 226 -18.83 14.31 -11.36
N GLY A 227 -18.12 14.85 -10.36
CA GLY A 227 -17.74 16.26 -10.32
C GLY A 227 -16.95 16.70 -11.56
N MET A 228 -15.97 15.90 -11.99
CA MET A 228 -15.19 16.17 -13.21
C MET A 228 -16.03 16.09 -14.49
N ILE A 229 -17.02 15.21 -14.55
CA ILE A 229 -17.93 15.10 -15.71
C ILE A 229 -18.87 16.31 -15.79
N VAL A 230 -19.38 16.78 -14.65
CA VAL A 230 -20.39 17.86 -14.59
C VAL A 230 -19.74 19.23 -14.71
N TYR A 231 -18.65 19.47 -13.98
CA TYR A 231 -18.02 20.80 -13.87
C TYR A 231 -16.76 20.94 -14.72
N GLY A 232 -16.30 19.86 -15.37
CA GLY A 232 -15.03 19.84 -16.07
C GLY A 232 -13.82 19.79 -15.12
N ILE A 233 -12.62 19.86 -15.69
CA ILE A 233 -11.38 19.87 -14.92
C ILE A 233 -11.07 21.32 -14.52
N PRO A 234 -11.07 21.67 -13.22
CA PRO A 234 -10.90 23.06 -12.78
C PRO A 234 -9.44 23.53 -12.80
N PHE A 235 -8.51 22.65 -13.16
CA PHE A 235 -7.07 22.87 -13.04
C PHE A 235 -6.40 23.08 -14.39
N ALA A 236 -5.33 23.88 -14.39
CA ALA A 236 -4.47 24.05 -15.56
C ALA A 236 -3.75 22.74 -15.92
N MET A 237 -3.50 22.52 -17.21
CA MET A 237 -2.89 21.30 -17.74
C MET A 237 -1.57 20.88 -17.06
N PRO A 238 -0.62 21.79 -16.72
CA PRO A 238 0.60 21.39 -16.00
C PRO A 238 0.33 20.77 -14.63
N LEU A 239 -0.66 21.32 -13.90
CA LEU A 239 -1.05 20.81 -12.58
C LEU A 239 -1.76 19.46 -12.70
N VAL A 240 -2.60 19.29 -13.72
CA VAL A 240 -3.24 17.99 -14.01
C VAL A 240 -2.19 16.93 -14.29
N PHE A 241 -1.18 17.24 -15.13
CA PHE A 241 -0.10 16.31 -15.42
C PHE A 241 0.70 15.94 -14.16
N PHE A 242 1.05 16.94 -13.33
CA PHE A 242 1.72 16.70 -12.05
C PHE A 242 0.89 15.82 -11.11
N LEU A 243 -0.42 16.07 -11.00
CA LEU A 243 -1.31 15.27 -10.17
C LEU A 243 -1.41 13.83 -10.67
N VAL A 244 -1.57 13.62 -11.98
CA VAL A 244 -1.62 12.28 -12.59
C VAL A 244 -0.33 11.51 -12.31
N MET A 245 0.83 12.13 -12.55
CA MET A 245 2.13 11.48 -12.30
C MET A 245 2.34 11.19 -10.81
N THR A 246 1.95 12.11 -9.94
CA THR A 246 1.99 11.92 -8.48
C THR A 246 1.11 10.74 -8.06
N THR A 247 -0.14 10.68 -8.52
CA THR A 247 -1.07 9.57 -8.22
C THR A 247 -0.52 8.25 -8.74
N LEU A 248 0.07 8.20 -9.93
CA LEU A 248 0.68 6.98 -10.48
C LEU A 248 1.89 6.53 -9.65
N LEU A 249 2.82 7.43 -9.32
CA LEU A 249 4.01 7.08 -8.54
C LEU A 249 3.66 6.65 -7.10
N VAL A 250 2.72 7.34 -6.46
CA VAL A 250 2.23 6.99 -5.12
C VAL A 250 1.50 5.65 -5.14
N SER A 251 0.60 5.44 -6.10
CA SER A 251 -0.14 4.17 -6.21
C SER A 251 0.79 2.99 -6.49
N LEU A 252 1.78 3.14 -7.37
CA LEU A 252 2.76 2.09 -7.65
C LEU A 252 3.65 1.77 -6.45
N SER A 253 4.20 2.79 -5.79
CA SER A 253 5.08 2.59 -4.63
C SER A 253 4.34 2.01 -3.42
N LEU A 254 3.13 2.50 -3.14
CA LEU A 254 2.28 1.96 -2.07
C LEU A 254 1.80 0.53 -2.40
N SER A 255 1.42 0.26 -3.65
CA SER A 255 1.04 -1.09 -4.07
C SER A 255 2.20 -2.07 -3.91
N HIS A 256 3.41 -1.68 -4.30
CA HIS A 256 4.61 -2.49 -4.09
C HIS A 256 4.83 -2.79 -2.59
N LEU A 257 4.71 -1.79 -1.71
CA LEU A 257 4.83 -1.99 -0.26
C LEU A 257 3.76 -2.94 0.29
N LEU A 258 2.50 -2.77 -0.09
CA LEU A 258 1.41 -3.61 0.38
C LEU A 258 1.55 -5.05 -0.14
N LEU A 259 1.91 -5.24 -1.40
CA LEU A 259 2.19 -6.57 -1.96
C LEU A 259 3.39 -7.24 -1.28
N ALA A 260 4.46 -6.48 -1.00
CA ALA A 260 5.59 -6.97 -0.23
C ALA A 260 5.19 -7.38 1.19
N ALA A 261 4.29 -6.63 1.82
CA ALA A 261 3.74 -6.96 3.13
C ALA A 261 2.82 -8.19 3.08
N THR A 262 2.02 -8.38 2.02
CA THR A 262 1.23 -9.60 1.80
C THR A 262 2.15 -10.80 1.61
N ALA A 263 3.16 -10.69 0.76
CA ALA A 263 4.14 -11.75 0.52
C ALA A 263 4.87 -12.12 1.82
N ALA A 264 5.30 -11.14 2.62
CA ALA A 264 5.97 -11.36 3.89
C ALA A 264 5.09 -12.08 4.94
N GLN A 265 3.76 -11.91 4.88
CA GLN A 265 2.82 -12.64 5.75
C GLN A 265 2.63 -14.10 5.33
N LEU A 266 2.77 -14.39 4.03
CA LEU A 266 2.69 -15.74 3.46
C LEU A 266 4.02 -16.51 3.59
N THR A 267 5.16 -15.82 3.60
CA THR A 267 6.48 -16.42 3.81
C THR A 267 6.56 -17.12 5.18
N PRO A 268 7.10 -18.34 5.31
CA PRO A 268 7.29 -19.02 6.60
C PRO A 268 8.17 -18.24 7.60
N GLU A 269 8.05 -18.51 8.91
CA GLU A 269 8.84 -17.82 9.96
C GLU A 269 10.34 -18.14 9.88
N SER A 270 10.69 -19.21 9.19
CA SER A 270 12.07 -19.67 9.00
C SER A 270 12.84 -18.86 7.94
N GLU A 271 12.14 -18.08 7.10
CA GLU A 271 12.68 -17.29 6.00
C GLU A 271 12.67 -15.79 6.30
N ASN A 272 13.46 -15.04 5.54
CA ASN A 272 13.61 -13.61 5.75
C ASN A 272 12.42 -12.80 5.24
N ARG A 273 11.56 -12.35 6.16
CA ARG A 273 10.38 -11.52 5.87
C ARG A 273 10.68 -10.01 5.82
N SER A 274 11.71 -9.57 6.52
CA SER A 274 11.90 -8.15 6.88
C SER A 274 12.62 -7.34 5.80
N THR A 275 13.57 -7.93 5.08
CA THR A 275 14.47 -7.20 4.18
C THR A 275 13.73 -6.57 3.00
N HIS A 276 12.86 -7.34 2.33
CA HIS A 276 12.05 -6.82 1.23
C HIS A 276 11.07 -5.73 1.69
N LEU A 277 10.51 -5.86 2.89
CA LEU A 277 9.62 -4.85 3.46
C LEU A 277 10.39 -3.53 3.73
N ARG A 278 11.59 -3.62 4.31
CA ARG A 278 12.45 -2.45 4.58
C ARG A 278 12.84 -1.71 3.30
N ILE A 279 13.22 -2.44 2.26
CA ILE A 279 13.52 -1.85 0.94
C ILE A 279 12.26 -1.17 0.37
N SER A 280 11.11 -1.84 0.44
CA SER A 280 9.85 -1.28 -0.06
C SER A 280 9.46 0.02 0.64
N MET A 281 9.68 0.12 1.96
CA MET A 281 9.45 1.34 2.72
C MET A 281 10.41 2.48 2.33
N MET A 282 11.66 2.16 2.02
CA MET A 282 12.61 3.15 1.47
C MET A 282 12.16 3.66 0.11
N VAL A 283 11.68 2.77 -0.78
CA VAL A 283 11.14 3.17 -2.08
C VAL A 283 9.98 4.16 -1.91
N VAL A 284 9.02 3.88 -1.03
CA VAL A 284 7.91 4.81 -0.71
C VAL A 284 8.42 6.15 -0.16
N THR A 285 9.43 6.11 0.71
CA THR A 285 10.01 7.34 1.26
C THR A 285 10.70 8.17 0.18
N MET A 286 11.46 7.52 -0.71
CA MET A 286 12.16 8.19 -1.80
C MET A 286 11.19 8.78 -2.83
N THR A 287 10.10 8.06 -3.18
CA THR A 287 9.09 8.60 -4.11
C THR A 287 8.39 9.80 -3.52
N LEU A 288 7.96 9.75 -2.26
CA LEU A 288 7.29 10.88 -1.59
C LEU A 288 8.20 12.09 -1.41
N ILE A 289 9.48 11.88 -1.06
CA ILE A 289 10.48 12.95 -1.00
C ILE A 289 10.70 13.57 -2.39
N GLY A 290 10.82 12.76 -3.44
CA GLY A 290 10.99 13.24 -4.81
C GLY A 290 9.80 14.08 -5.28
N ILE A 291 8.59 13.62 -5.01
CA ILE A 291 7.34 14.37 -5.31
C ILE A 291 7.29 15.67 -4.52
N ALA A 292 7.61 15.64 -3.21
CA ALA A 292 7.62 16.84 -2.38
C ALA A 292 8.63 17.88 -2.88
N THR A 293 9.82 17.45 -3.30
CA THR A 293 10.86 18.32 -3.88
C THR A 293 10.36 18.99 -5.15
N TYR A 294 9.77 18.21 -6.06
CA TYR A 294 9.22 18.76 -7.31
C TYR A 294 8.04 19.71 -7.05
N ALA A 295 7.18 19.39 -6.08
CA ALA A 295 6.07 20.26 -5.68
C ALA A 295 6.59 21.62 -5.17
N THR A 296 7.70 21.63 -4.41
CA THR A 296 8.27 22.89 -3.89
C THR A 296 8.85 23.80 -4.98
N GLU A 297 9.32 23.24 -6.10
CA GLU A 297 9.83 24.01 -7.24
C GLU A 297 8.72 24.53 -8.16
N SER A 298 7.57 23.83 -8.20
CA SER A 298 6.47 24.12 -9.13
C SER A 298 5.36 25.01 -8.55
N MET A 299 5.21 25.05 -7.23
CA MET A 299 4.17 25.81 -6.54
C MET A 299 4.66 27.17 -6.00
N PRO A 300 3.75 28.15 -5.79
CA PRO A 300 4.07 29.38 -5.06
C PRO A 300 4.69 29.07 -3.67
N ARG A 301 5.67 29.88 -3.25
CA ARG A 301 6.51 29.60 -2.07
C ARG A 301 5.74 29.36 -0.77
N ASN A 302 4.59 30.02 -0.57
CA ASN A 302 3.79 29.88 0.64
C ASN A 302 3.10 28.50 0.72
N ASP A 303 2.48 28.05 -0.37
CA ASP A 303 1.78 26.76 -0.44
C ASP A 303 2.76 25.59 -0.39
N ALA A 304 3.93 25.75 -1.04
CA ALA A 304 5.02 24.78 -1.05
C ALA A 304 5.50 24.40 0.36
N SER A 305 5.67 25.39 1.25
CA SER A 305 6.13 25.15 2.63
C SER A 305 5.14 24.35 3.47
N THR A 306 3.84 24.61 3.28
CA THR A 306 2.76 23.93 3.98
C THR A 306 2.66 22.47 3.52
N VAL A 307 2.65 22.23 2.20
CA VAL A 307 2.64 20.87 1.63
C VAL A 307 3.84 20.06 2.09
N LEU A 308 5.04 20.66 2.09
CA LEU A 308 6.26 20.00 2.53
C LEU A 308 6.21 19.60 4.01
N SER A 309 5.74 20.50 4.88
CA SER A 309 5.60 20.20 6.31
C SER A 309 4.61 19.06 6.57
N LEU A 310 3.50 19.02 5.81
CA LEU A 310 2.50 17.97 5.89
C LEU A 310 3.05 16.62 5.42
N VAL A 311 3.74 16.59 4.28
CA VAL A 311 4.36 15.36 3.75
C VAL A 311 5.47 14.87 4.69
N GLY A 312 6.29 15.79 5.22
CA GLY A 312 7.30 15.48 6.22
C GLY A 312 6.71 14.84 7.48
N ALA A 313 5.66 15.45 8.03
CA ALA A 313 4.94 14.91 9.19
C ALA A 313 4.31 13.54 8.89
N ALA A 314 3.69 13.37 7.72
CA ALA A 314 3.10 12.10 7.30
C ALA A 314 4.16 10.98 7.18
N LEU A 315 5.33 11.28 6.61
CA LEU A 315 6.46 10.35 6.53
C LEU A 315 7.00 9.98 7.91
N LEU A 316 7.08 10.95 8.84
CA LEU A 316 7.50 10.69 10.22
C LEU A 316 6.51 9.75 10.93
N VAL A 317 5.20 9.97 10.79
CA VAL A 317 4.17 9.08 11.33
C VAL A 317 4.28 7.69 10.71
N PHE A 318 4.44 7.59 9.39
CA PHE A 318 4.64 6.33 8.69
C PHE A 318 5.84 5.54 9.25
N TRP A 319 6.99 6.20 9.41
CA TRP A 319 8.19 5.55 9.95
C TRP A 319 8.06 5.12 11.41
N VAL A 320 7.27 5.82 12.22
CA VAL A 320 7.04 5.43 13.61
C VAL A 320 6.07 4.28 13.72
N VAL A 321 4.99 4.27 12.93
CA VAL A 321 4.05 3.16 12.90
C VAL A 321 4.75 1.89 12.40
N CYS A 322 5.43 1.95 11.25
CA CYS A 322 6.18 0.81 10.75
C CYS A 322 7.38 0.45 11.63
N GLY A 323 8.06 1.45 12.21
CA GLY A 323 9.15 1.24 13.16
C GLY A 323 8.69 0.51 14.42
N SER A 324 7.49 0.79 14.92
CA SER A 324 6.91 0.08 16.07
C SER A 324 6.68 -1.41 15.79
N LEU A 325 6.30 -1.75 14.56
CA LEU A 325 6.20 -3.14 14.09
C LEU A 325 7.60 -3.79 14.06
N MET A 326 8.60 -3.13 13.46
CA MET A 326 9.97 -3.69 13.39
C MET A 326 10.58 -3.90 14.78
N VAL A 327 10.37 -2.97 15.69
CA VAL A 327 10.82 -3.03 17.08
C VAL A 327 10.15 -4.19 17.85
N ALA A 328 8.95 -4.58 17.43
CA ALA A 328 8.21 -5.72 17.97
C ALA A 328 8.65 -7.07 17.41
N GLU A 329 9.48 -7.10 16.37
CA GLU A 329 9.94 -8.33 15.72
C GLU A 329 10.68 -9.25 16.71
N SER A 330 10.60 -10.56 16.49
CA SER A 330 11.32 -11.52 17.32
C SER A 330 12.83 -11.40 17.14
N SER A 331 13.59 -11.54 18.23
CA SER A 331 15.05 -11.55 18.19
C SER A 331 15.65 -12.91 17.78
N VAL A 332 14.81 -13.92 17.52
CA VAL A 332 15.24 -15.29 17.21
C VAL A 332 15.47 -15.40 15.71
N THR A 333 16.73 -15.33 15.29
CA THR A 333 17.12 -15.59 13.90
C THR A 333 17.42 -17.06 13.68
N THR A 334 16.75 -17.68 12.69
CA THR A 334 16.99 -19.08 12.34
C THR A 334 18.39 -19.28 11.76
N PRO A 335 18.98 -20.48 11.87
CA PRO A 335 20.29 -20.78 11.28
C PRO A 335 20.34 -20.55 9.76
N ARG A 336 19.20 -20.71 9.06
CA ARG A 336 19.09 -20.44 7.62
C ARG A 336 19.33 -18.95 7.32
N ILE A 337 18.60 -18.05 7.99
CA ILE A 337 18.77 -16.60 7.86
C ILE A 337 20.20 -16.16 8.22
N ARG A 338 20.80 -16.78 9.24
CA ARG A 338 22.18 -16.49 9.63
C ARG A 338 23.21 -16.84 8.55
N ARG A 339 22.93 -17.80 7.67
CA ARG A 339 23.82 -18.19 6.56
C ARG A 339 23.81 -17.17 5.41
N GLU A 340 22.69 -16.46 5.24
CA GLU A 340 22.49 -15.43 4.21
C GLU A 340 23.09 -14.07 4.59
N LEU A 341 23.56 -13.90 5.84
CA LEU A 341 24.16 -12.65 6.29
C LEU A 341 25.42 -12.29 5.49
N PRO A 342 25.65 -10.99 5.22
CA PRO A 342 26.81 -10.52 4.46
C PRO A 342 28.12 -10.91 5.13
N GLN A 343 29.08 -11.37 4.32
CA GLN A 343 30.37 -11.88 4.83
C GLN A 343 31.40 -10.76 5.07
N SER A 344 31.47 -9.80 4.14
CA SER A 344 32.46 -8.72 4.19
C SER A 344 32.15 -7.70 5.29
N PHE A 345 33.19 -7.07 5.83
CA PHE A 345 33.04 -6.04 6.86
C PHE A 345 32.20 -4.86 6.33
N PHE A 346 32.50 -4.39 5.12
CA PHE A 346 31.77 -3.29 4.49
C PHE A 346 30.29 -3.62 4.24
N ALA A 347 29.99 -4.82 3.74
CA ALA A 347 28.61 -5.25 3.55
C ALA A 347 27.88 -5.40 4.89
N ARG A 348 28.56 -5.77 5.98
CA ARG A 348 27.96 -5.75 7.32
C ARG A 348 27.64 -4.33 7.77
N VAL A 349 28.52 -3.36 7.60
CA VAL A 349 28.22 -1.98 8.03
C VAL A 349 27.02 -1.40 7.25
N MET A 350 26.93 -1.66 5.94
CA MET A 350 25.89 -1.09 5.09
C MET A 350 24.56 -1.88 5.07
N LEU A 351 24.61 -3.21 5.10
CA LEU A 351 23.43 -4.06 4.88
C LEU A 351 22.87 -4.70 6.16
N THR A 352 23.61 -4.69 7.27
CA THR A 352 23.10 -5.29 8.54
C THR A 352 21.82 -4.60 9.01
N TRP A 353 21.60 -3.34 8.63
CA TRP A 353 20.43 -2.56 9.06
C TRP A 353 19.18 -2.95 8.26
N VAL A 354 19.33 -3.72 7.19
CA VAL A 354 18.23 -4.27 6.39
C VAL A 354 17.91 -5.72 6.83
N THR A 355 18.70 -6.31 7.73
CA THR A 355 18.52 -7.69 8.21
C THR A 355 17.50 -7.78 9.36
N PRO A 356 16.78 -8.91 9.49
CA PRO A 356 15.71 -9.06 10.50
C PRO A 356 16.20 -8.88 11.93
N GLY A 357 15.34 -8.30 12.77
CA GLY A 357 15.58 -8.17 14.20
C GLY A 357 15.13 -6.84 14.79
N PRO A 358 14.79 -6.83 16.09
CA PRO A 358 14.22 -5.65 16.74
C PRO A 358 15.22 -4.51 16.95
N ALA A 359 16.51 -4.81 17.16
CA ALA A 359 17.53 -3.77 17.32
C ALA A 359 17.95 -3.17 15.98
N THR A 360 18.10 -4.00 14.93
CA THR A 360 18.37 -3.52 13.57
C THR A 360 17.18 -2.72 13.04
N GLY A 361 15.96 -3.14 13.35
CA GLY A 361 14.73 -2.40 13.06
C GLY A 361 14.66 -1.04 13.75
N LEU A 362 15.04 -0.95 15.03
CA LEU A 362 15.13 0.33 15.75
C LEU A 362 16.12 1.27 15.06
N VAL A 363 17.36 0.82 14.82
CA VAL A 363 18.38 1.63 14.13
C VAL A 363 17.89 2.07 12.75
N PHE A 364 17.33 1.15 11.98
CA PHE A 364 16.80 1.44 10.65
C PHE A 364 15.70 2.50 10.67
N ALA A 365 14.72 2.40 11.57
CA ALA A 365 13.67 3.40 11.72
C ALA A 365 14.22 4.76 12.18
N THR A 366 15.11 4.77 13.18
CA THR A 366 15.71 6.02 13.67
C THR A 366 16.52 6.76 12.60
N VAL A 367 17.30 6.04 11.80
CA VAL A 367 18.09 6.62 10.71
C VAL A 367 17.18 7.22 9.64
N ASN A 368 16.11 6.53 9.25
CA ASN A 368 15.18 7.08 8.26
C ASN A 368 14.38 8.28 8.81
N ILE A 369 14.00 8.28 10.09
CA ILE A 369 13.40 9.45 10.76
C ILE A 369 14.37 10.64 10.70
N LEU A 370 15.65 10.43 11.00
CA LEU A 370 16.67 11.48 10.94
C LEU A 370 16.89 11.97 9.50
N VAL A 371 16.92 11.08 8.51
CA VAL A 371 17.05 11.46 7.09
C VAL A 371 15.86 12.28 6.61
N VAL A 372 14.62 11.87 6.92
CA VAL A 372 13.40 12.62 6.60
C VAL A 372 13.41 13.99 7.30
N THR A 373 13.85 14.04 8.56
CA THR A 373 13.95 15.29 9.33
C THR A 373 15.02 16.21 8.73
N ALA A 374 16.20 15.68 8.39
CA ALA A 374 17.26 16.46 7.75
C ALA A 374 16.83 17.00 6.38
N PHE A 375 16.14 16.18 5.59
CA PHE A 375 15.60 16.58 4.30
C PHE A 375 14.55 17.70 4.44
N THR A 376 13.58 17.53 5.35
CA THR A 376 12.56 18.56 5.59
C THR A 376 13.18 19.88 6.06
N LEU A 377 14.16 19.85 6.97
CA LEU A 377 14.89 21.03 7.41
C LEU A 377 15.69 21.70 6.29
N PHE A 378 16.36 20.91 5.44
CA PHE A 378 17.12 21.42 4.28
C PHE A 378 16.18 22.16 3.32
N THR A 379 15.07 21.54 2.96
CA THR A 379 14.12 22.14 2.01
C THR A 379 13.42 23.36 2.63
N ILE A 380 12.99 23.30 3.89
CA ILE A 380 12.44 24.46 4.63
C ILE A 380 13.42 25.64 4.56
N ARG A 381 14.71 25.43 4.84
CA ARG A 381 15.73 26.49 4.82
C ARG A 381 15.94 27.09 3.42
N ASN A 382 15.88 26.27 2.38
CA ASN A 382 16.09 26.74 1.00
C ASN A 382 14.88 27.48 0.44
N THR A 383 13.66 27.05 0.77
CA THR A 383 12.42 27.69 0.30
C THR A 383 12.15 29.01 1.01
N LEU A 384 12.46 29.11 2.31
CA LEU A 384 12.23 30.28 3.17
C LEU A 384 13.49 31.14 3.36
N SER A 385 14.17 31.52 2.27
CA SER A 385 15.36 32.39 2.38
C SER A 385 15.04 33.68 3.16
N PRO A 386 15.90 34.10 4.10
CA PRO A 386 15.57 35.10 5.11
C PRO A 386 15.73 36.51 4.54
N THR A 387 14.81 36.94 3.69
CA THR A 387 14.79 38.32 3.19
C THR A 387 14.04 39.28 4.12
N TRP A 388 13.29 38.78 5.11
CA TRP A 388 12.52 39.59 6.07
C TRP A 388 12.52 38.99 7.49
N SER A 389 12.64 39.83 8.53
CA SER A 389 12.70 39.42 9.94
C SER A 389 11.46 38.65 10.43
N PHE A 390 10.28 38.94 9.87
CA PHE A 390 9.03 38.20 10.16
C PHE A 390 9.07 36.73 9.69
N ALA A 391 9.80 36.43 8.61
CA ALA A 391 9.97 35.05 8.15
C ALA A 391 10.94 34.26 9.05
N GLY A 392 11.86 34.93 9.73
CA GLY A 392 12.84 34.30 10.63
C GLY A 392 12.21 33.59 11.83
N GLY A 393 11.22 34.21 12.47
CA GLY A 393 10.54 33.62 13.63
C GLY A 393 9.72 32.37 13.28
N GLN A 394 9.01 32.39 12.14
CA GLN A 394 8.28 31.21 11.65
C GLN A 394 9.22 30.09 11.21
N LEU A 395 10.31 30.43 10.52
CA LEU A 395 11.35 29.46 10.14
C LEU A 395 11.97 28.80 11.37
N GLN A 396 12.26 29.59 12.41
CA GLN A 396 12.80 29.08 13.66
C GLN A 396 11.79 28.16 14.40
N ALA A 397 10.50 28.51 14.41
CA ALA A 397 9.47 27.65 14.99
C ALA A 397 9.32 26.32 14.22
N LEU A 398 9.29 26.35 12.89
CA LEU A 398 9.17 25.14 12.07
C LEU A 398 10.37 24.20 12.21
N THR A 399 11.57 24.77 12.32
CA THR A 399 12.80 23.99 12.55
C THR A 399 12.81 23.37 13.95
N ARG A 400 12.43 24.13 14.98
CA ARG A 400 12.24 23.63 16.35
C ARG A 400 11.23 22.49 16.41
N LEU A 401 10.05 22.66 15.78
CA LEU A 401 8.99 21.66 15.75
C LEU A 401 9.43 20.37 15.06
N SER A 402 10.12 20.48 13.92
CA SER A 402 10.61 19.31 13.17
C SER A 402 11.61 18.48 13.98
N VAL A 403 12.59 19.14 14.62
CA VAL A 403 13.61 18.47 15.45
C VAL A 403 12.97 17.84 16.69
N LEU A 404 12.09 18.58 17.36
CA LEU A 404 11.42 18.13 18.57
C LEU A 404 10.49 16.93 18.30
N LEU A 405 9.71 17.00 17.22
CA LEU A 405 8.85 15.89 16.77
C LEU A 405 9.69 14.64 16.50
N ALA A 406 10.78 14.76 15.73
CA ALA A 406 11.66 13.62 15.44
C ALA A 406 12.25 13.01 16.73
N ALA A 407 12.68 13.84 17.68
CA ALA A 407 13.23 13.37 18.95
C ALA A 407 12.19 12.58 19.76
N TYR A 408 10.96 13.10 19.92
CA TYR A 408 9.89 12.38 20.62
C TYR A 408 9.55 11.06 19.95
N LEU A 409 9.43 11.06 18.62
CA LEU A 409 9.11 9.87 17.85
C LEU A 409 10.15 8.76 18.01
N ILE A 410 11.45 9.11 18.01
CA ILE A 410 12.53 8.17 18.32
C ILE A 410 12.43 7.69 19.77
N GLY A 411 12.17 8.60 20.72
CA GLY A 411 11.93 8.27 22.12
C GLY A 411 10.78 7.26 22.31
N PHE A 412 9.69 7.42 21.58
CA PHE A 412 8.56 6.49 21.61
C PHE A 412 8.93 5.11 21.07
N LEU A 413 9.71 5.02 19.99
CA LEU A 413 10.19 3.72 19.50
C LEU A 413 11.06 3.00 20.53
N ILE A 414 11.90 3.73 21.28
CA ILE A 414 12.72 3.17 22.36
C ILE A 414 11.81 2.71 23.52
N ALA A 415 10.82 3.50 23.90
CA ALA A 415 9.87 3.13 24.95
C ALA A 415 9.05 1.88 24.57
N VAL A 416 8.57 1.81 23.33
CA VAL A 416 7.90 0.63 22.76
C VAL A 416 8.82 -0.58 22.79
N ARG A 417 10.11 -0.41 22.45
CA ARG A 417 11.09 -1.51 22.51
C ARG A 417 11.21 -2.08 23.93
N TRP A 418 11.26 -1.22 24.93
CA TRP A 418 11.37 -1.61 26.34
C TRP A 418 10.09 -2.27 26.82
N LEU A 419 8.93 -1.69 26.50
CA LEU A 419 7.63 -2.28 26.79
C LEU A 419 7.51 -3.70 26.23
N ILE A 420 7.88 -3.91 24.97
CA ILE A 420 7.84 -5.22 24.33
C ILE A 420 8.89 -6.16 24.92
N ALA A 421 10.07 -5.66 25.32
CA ALA A 421 11.06 -6.47 26.01
C ALA A 421 10.49 -7.05 27.31
N VAL A 422 9.76 -6.25 28.09
CA VAL A 422 9.11 -6.67 29.33
C VAL A 422 7.99 -7.67 29.06
N VAL A 423 7.11 -7.40 28.09
CA VAL A 423 6.03 -8.33 27.70
C VAL A 423 6.60 -9.67 27.24
N ARG A 424 7.74 -9.66 26.55
CA ARG A 424 8.41 -10.86 26.03
C ARG A 424 9.05 -11.74 27.11
N ILE A 425 9.17 -11.27 28.35
CA ILE A 425 9.68 -12.09 29.46
C ILE A 425 8.73 -13.26 29.75
N ARG A 426 7.41 -13.04 29.62
CA ARG A 426 6.39 -14.05 29.95
C ARG A 426 5.59 -14.55 28.75
N ASN A 427 5.54 -13.78 27.65
CA ASN A 427 4.75 -14.09 26.47
C ASN A 427 5.61 -14.04 25.19
N ASN A 428 5.10 -14.56 24.08
CA ASN A 428 5.65 -14.34 22.74
C ASN A 428 4.76 -13.35 21.98
N PRO A 429 4.96 -12.02 22.17
CA PRO A 429 4.11 -11.04 21.52
C PRO A 429 4.29 -11.08 20.01
N ARG A 430 3.17 -10.96 19.29
CA ARG A 430 3.18 -10.76 17.84
C ARG A 430 3.63 -9.34 17.48
N VAL A 431 3.95 -9.15 16.21
CA VAL A 431 4.49 -7.89 15.69
C VAL A 431 3.46 -6.75 15.82
N GLU A 432 2.16 -7.05 15.67
CA GLU A 432 1.08 -6.05 15.74
C GLU A 432 0.92 -5.43 17.14
N ILE A 433 1.37 -6.13 18.19
CA ILE A 433 1.38 -5.59 19.57
C ILE A 433 2.31 -4.38 19.66
N GLY A 434 3.27 -4.22 18.74
CA GLY A 434 4.10 -3.02 18.63
C GLY A 434 3.30 -1.75 18.41
N VAL A 435 2.29 -1.78 17.54
CA VAL A 435 1.42 -0.63 17.26
C VAL A 435 0.53 -0.33 18.46
N ALA A 436 -0.01 -1.35 19.12
CA ALA A 436 -0.77 -1.16 20.36
C ALA A 436 0.11 -0.55 21.48
N GLY A 437 1.37 -1.00 21.59
CA GLY A 437 2.36 -0.44 22.49
C GLY A 437 2.69 1.02 22.15
N LEU A 438 2.80 1.37 20.88
CA LEU A 438 3.01 2.74 20.42
C LEU A 438 1.84 3.65 20.81
N ILE A 439 0.61 3.22 20.57
CA ILE A 439 -0.60 3.98 20.95
C ILE A 439 -0.61 4.19 22.46
N ALA A 440 -0.34 3.15 23.25
CA ALA A 440 -0.26 3.27 24.70
C ALA A 440 0.82 4.27 25.14
N VAL A 441 2.01 4.23 24.55
CA VAL A 441 3.10 5.17 24.86
C VAL A 441 2.72 6.61 24.50
N LEU A 442 2.13 6.86 23.32
CA LEU A 442 1.70 8.19 22.88
C LEU A 442 0.62 8.80 23.79
N VAL A 443 -0.35 7.98 24.19
CA VAL A 443 -1.48 8.38 25.04
C VAL A 443 -1.01 8.60 26.48
N LEU A 444 -0.22 7.67 27.05
CA LEU A 444 0.26 7.79 28.41
C LEU A 444 1.29 8.92 28.58
N SER A 445 2.17 9.15 27.59
CA SER A 445 3.13 10.26 27.64
C SER A 445 2.48 11.63 27.56
N SER A 446 1.27 11.77 27.03
CA SER A 446 0.52 13.02 27.06
C SER A 446 -0.35 13.16 28.31
N LEU A 447 -1.05 12.09 28.71
CA LEU A 447 -1.98 12.12 29.84
C LEU A 447 -1.31 12.16 31.21
N ILE A 448 -0.24 11.39 31.43
CA ILE A 448 0.37 11.24 32.75
C ILE A 448 0.97 12.58 33.23
N PRO A 449 1.83 13.27 32.47
CA PRO A 449 2.42 14.52 32.94
C PRO A 449 1.39 15.64 33.12
N TYR A 450 0.37 15.67 32.24
CA TYR A 450 -0.74 16.61 32.35
C TYR A 450 -1.56 16.38 33.63
N SER A 451 -1.89 15.12 33.92
CA SER A 451 -2.67 14.74 35.11
C SER A 451 -1.92 15.06 36.40
N ILE A 452 -0.60 14.77 36.44
CA ILE A 452 0.27 15.13 37.57
C ILE A 452 0.33 16.66 37.71
N GLY A 453 0.51 17.40 36.61
CA GLY A 453 0.55 18.86 36.64
C GLY A 453 -0.74 19.49 37.14
N MET A 454 -1.91 18.97 36.69
CA MET A 454 -3.20 19.41 37.22
C MET A 454 -3.35 19.11 38.70
N HIS A 455 -2.97 17.92 39.15
CA HIS A 455 -3.07 17.56 40.55
C HIS A 455 -2.19 18.44 41.44
N LEU A 456 -0.96 18.74 41.01
CA LEU A 456 -0.04 19.63 41.73
C LEU A 456 -0.50 21.09 41.75
N ASN A 457 -1.37 21.49 40.83
CA ASN A 457 -1.93 22.85 40.74
C ASN A 457 -3.40 22.92 41.18
N ASP A 458 -3.83 22.03 42.08
CA ASP A 458 -5.20 21.98 42.61
C ASP A 458 -6.30 21.99 41.52
N TYR A 459 -6.05 21.31 40.41
CA TYR A 459 -6.92 21.25 39.22
C TYR A 459 -7.22 22.60 38.57
N ARG A 460 -6.39 23.62 38.83
CA ARG A 460 -6.49 24.93 38.18
C ARG A 460 -5.65 24.93 36.88
N PRO A 461 -6.00 25.76 35.89
CA PRO A 461 -5.13 26.00 34.74
C PRO A 461 -3.74 26.50 35.19
N PHE A 462 -2.68 25.95 34.62
CA PHE A 462 -1.30 26.37 34.86
C PHE A 462 -0.56 26.64 33.56
N ALA A 463 0.45 27.51 33.64
CA ALA A 463 1.32 27.82 32.52
C ALA A 463 2.33 26.69 32.25
N TYR A 464 2.83 26.62 31.02
CA TYR A 464 3.86 25.66 30.65
C TYR A 464 5.12 25.84 31.50
N SER A 465 5.63 24.74 32.06
CA SER A 465 6.86 24.72 32.86
C SER A 465 7.82 23.66 32.34
N ARG A 466 9.11 23.78 32.67
CA ARG A 466 10.16 22.86 32.18
C ARG A 466 9.93 21.39 32.53
N TRP A 467 9.17 21.07 33.58
CA TRP A 467 8.84 19.68 33.92
C TRP A 467 7.82 19.05 32.94
N GLN A 468 7.06 19.88 32.21
CA GLN A 468 6.09 19.45 31.20
C GLN A 468 6.72 19.05 29.87
N ILE A 469 8.06 19.09 29.75
CA ILE A 469 8.81 18.54 28.60
C ILE A 469 8.51 17.04 28.39
N THR A 470 7.98 16.32 29.38
CA THR A 470 7.54 14.94 29.19
C THR A 470 6.22 14.82 28.40
N ASN A 471 5.42 15.89 28.35
CA ASN A 471 4.18 15.97 27.57
C ASN A 471 4.46 16.45 26.15
N TRP A 472 4.58 15.51 25.22
CA TRP A 472 4.91 15.80 23.84
C TRP A 472 3.88 16.69 23.13
N VAL A 473 2.58 16.52 23.41
CA VAL A 473 1.49 17.31 22.76
C VAL A 473 1.59 18.77 23.17
N TRP A 474 1.72 19.04 24.47
CA TRP A 474 1.83 20.41 24.96
C TRP A 474 3.16 21.04 24.54
N THR A 475 4.28 20.30 24.66
CA THR A 475 5.60 20.81 24.25
C THR A 475 5.62 21.18 22.76
N LEU A 476 5.00 20.39 21.88
CA LEU A 476 4.90 20.73 20.45
C LEU A 476 4.04 21.97 20.21
N GLY A 477 2.94 22.14 20.95
CA GLY A 477 2.12 23.36 20.88
C GLY A 477 2.89 24.61 21.32
N GLU A 478 3.75 24.45 22.31
CA GLU A 478 4.58 25.51 22.88
C GLU A 478 5.89 25.77 22.11
N ALA A 479 6.17 24.98 21.05
CA ALA A 479 7.27 25.21 20.11
C ALA A 479 6.89 26.20 18.98
N ALA A 480 5.68 26.77 19.02
CA ALA A 480 5.21 27.80 18.12
C ALA A 480 6.01 29.12 18.25
N PRO A 481 5.91 30.07 17.29
CA PRO A 481 6.72 31.30 17.31
C PRO A 481 6.60 32.15 18.59
N SER A 482 5.46 32.08 19.28
CA SER A 482 5.17 32.81 20.52
C SER A 482 5.25 31.93 21.78
N GLY A 483 5.70 30.68 21.65
CA GLY A 483 5.70 29.72 22.76
C GLY A 483 6.96 29.78 23.64
N ALA A 484 6.84 29.19 24.83
CA ALA A 484 7.87 29.14 25.85
C ALA A 484 9.02 28.12 25.61
N VAL A 485 8.96 27.28 24.56
CA VAL A 485 10.00 26.27 24.29
C VAL A 485 11.11 26.86 23.43
N ASP A 486 12.33 26.88 23.98
CA ASP A 486 13.54 27.30 23.27
C ASP A 486 14.47 26.11 22.96
N TRP A 487 15.60 26.39 22.31
CA TRP A 487 16.61 25.40 21.94
C TRP A 487 17.21 24.66 23.14
N THR A 488 17.17 25.24 24.34
CA THR A 488 17.62 24.60 25.57
C THR A 488 16.78 23.37 25.91
N GLU A 489 15.46 23.50 25.89
CA GLU A 489 14.52 22.42 26.18
C GLU A 489 14.59 21.32 25.11
N ILE A 490 14.72 21.71 23.83
CA ILE A 490 14.92 20.78 22.72
C ILE A 490 16.23 20.00 22.90
N GLY A 491 17.30 20.67 23.29
CA GLY A 491 18.59 20.04 23.56
C GLY A 491 18.52 18.98 24.66
N ILE A 492 17.73 19.23 25.71
CA ILE A 492 17.49 18.25 26.80
C ILE A 492 16.79 17.00 26.27
N VAL A 493 15.71 17.16 25.48
CA VAL A 493 14.98 16.03 24.89
C VAL A 493 15.87 15.22 23.97
N VAL A 494 16.60 15.89 23.06
CA VAL A 494 17.52 15.23 22.12
C VAL A 494 18.61 14.48 22.88
N ALA A 495 19.24 15.09 23.88
CA ALA A 495 20.26 14.44 24.70
C ALA A 495 19.71 13.20 25.42
N ALA A 496 18.52 13.29 26.02
CA ALA A 496 17.88 12.17 26.70
C ALA A 496 17.60 11.00 25.74
N VAL A 497 17.08 11.30 24.54
CA VAL A 497 16.78 10.29 23.51
C VAL A 497 18.06 9.64 22.98
N VAL A 498 19.13 10.41 22.76
CA VAL A 498 20.43 9.89 22.32
C VAL A 498 21.03 8.97 23.39
N ILE A 499 21.02 9.37 24.66
CA ILE A 499 21.49 8.55 25.77
C ILE A 499 20.68 7.25 25.87
N ALA A 500 19.35 7.33 25.76
CA ALA A 500 18.48 6.17 25.78
C ALA A 500 18.73 5.22 24.59
N LEU A 501 18.98 5.77 23.40
CA LEU A 501 19.31 4.99 22.20
C LEU A 501 20.65 4.25 22.39
N ILE A 502 21.69 4.95 22.85
CA ILE A 502 23.00 4.36 23.15
C ILE A 502 22.86 3.26 24.21
N GLY A 503 22.15 3.52 25.30
CA GLY A 503 21.87 2.53 26.34
C GLY A 503 21.15 1.28 25.80
N CYS A 504 20.17 1.47 24.91
CA CYS A 504 19.46 0.37 24.27
C CYS A 504 20.37 -0.45 23.33
N LEU A 505 21.32 0.18 22.65
CA LEU A 505 22.27 -0.52 21.77
C LEU A 505 23.36 -1.26 22.54
N LEU A 506 23.90 -0.66 23.61
CA LEU A 506 24.96 -1.24 24.44
C LEU A 506 24.49 -2.47 25.23
N THR A 507 23.22 -2.51 25.62
CA THR A 507 22.65 -3.65 26.35
C THR A 507 22.41 -4.89 25.47
N MET A 508 22.64 -4.81 24.14
CA MET A 508 22.33 -5.88 23.19
C MET A 508 23.45 -6.22 22.18
N PRO A 509 24.69 -6.50 22.62
CA PRO A 509 25.83 -6.72 21.72
C PRO A 509 25.65 -7.94 20.80
N ARG A 510 24.90 -8.96 21.23
CA ARG A 510 24.63 -10.19 20.44
C ARG A 510 23.64 -9.97 19.29
N ILE A 511 22.90 -8.87 19.28
CA ILE A 511 21.84 -8.56 18.31
C ILE A 511 22.32 -7.50 17.29
N VAL A 512 23.24 -6.61 17.68
CA VAL A 512 23.82 -5.58 16.81
C VAL A 512 24.88 -6.15 15.84
N LEU A 513 25.52 -7.27 16.20
CA LEU A 513 26.54 -7.94 15.38
C LEU A 513 26.19 -9.43 15.18
N PRO A 514 25.15 -9.76 14.40
CA PRO A 514 24.79 -11.15 14.15
C PRO A 514 25.94 -11.86 13.42
N ARG A 515 26.39 -12.99 13.99
CA ARG A 515 27.46 -13.81 13.40
C ARG A 515 26.86 -14.81 12.43
N ARG A 516 27.40 -14.83 11.21
CA ARG A 516 27.11 -15.84 10.21
C ARG A 516 27.51 -17.21 10.74
N THR A 517 26.60 -18.17 10.65
CA THR A 517 26.91 -19.59 10.89
C THR A 517 27.40 -20.21 9.59
N ALA A 518 28.47 -20.99 9.62
CA ALA A 518 28.97 -21.70 8.45
C ALA A 518 27.87 -22.61 7.87
N THR A 519 27.79 -22.67 6.54
CA THR A 519 26.99 -23.65 5.81
C THR A 519 27.60 -25.04 6.03
N PRO A 520 26.82 -26.06 6.43
CA PRO A 520 27.33 -27.42 6.55
C PRO A 520 27.85 -27.92 5.20
N GLU A 521 28.97 -28.64 5.21
CA GLU A 521 29.65 -29.13 3.99
C GLU A 521 28.71 -29.95 3.10
N LYS A 522 27.83 -30.77 3.67
CA LYS A 522 26.82 -31.54 2.92
C LYS A 522 25.87 -30.68 2.08
N VAL A 523 25.47 -29.51 2.57
CA VAL A 523 24.58 -28.60 1.85
C VAL A 523 25.31 -27.87 0.73
N GLN A 524 26.62 -27.63 0.89
CA GLN A 524 27.44 -27.06 -0.17
C GLN A 524 27.61 -28.07 -1.31
N GLN A 525 27.84 -29.34 -0.99
CA GLN A 525 27.94 -30.42 -1.97
C GLN A 525 26.63 -30.62 -2.76
N GLU A 526 25.48 -30.50 -2.11
CA GLU A 526 24.16 -30.57 -2.78
C GLU A 526 23.89 -29.36 -3.71
N LEU A 527 24.36 -28.16 -3.35
CA LEU A 527 24.20 -26.96 -4.18
C LEU A 527 25.16 -26.92 -5.38
N GLU A 528 26.31 -27.58 -5.29
CA GLU A 528 27.24 -27.72 -6.41
C GLU A 528 26.81 -28.80 -7.42
N THR A 529 25.87 -29.67 -7.02
CA THR A 529 25.34 -30.77 -7.84
C THR A 529 23.96 -30.49 -8.45
N ALA A 530 23.25 -29.47 -7.96
CA ALA A 530 21.96 -28.97 -8.48
C ALA A 530 22.17 -27.79 -9.43
#